data_AF-A0A3N5ZPL9-F1
#
_entry.id   AF-A0A3N5ZPL9-F1
#
_cell.length_a   1.000
_cell.length_b   1.000
_cell.length_c   1.000
_cell.angle_alpha   90.00
_cell.angle_beta   90.00
_cell.angle_gamma   90.00
#
_symmetry.space_group_name_H-M   'P 1'
#
loop_
_entity.id
_entity.type
_entity.pdbx_description
1 polymer ?
#
loop_
_entity_poly.entity_id
_entity_poly.type
_entity_poly.pdbx_seq_one_letter_code
_entity_poly.pdbx_strand_id
1 'polypeptide(L)'
;MNKKQVLDWLIRDCDEKSDSYLHYLDRDGTPLQELLDELGNRQAGAYTAPSELAKEPGRAIASLGRLYRNSVTCVSLVLNREFPDRYLFYRVSDLERAIFDGLDFLSEIEPSFQLPFQKIGRKGLNNYLALNTSLLEFARKTWPKLKRPGQKILYFLYYGLGQLFSPPNEYNRYWIMVTKPDYFHHLDSKETILDWSGRSDMREGDVVFIYRTAPRSAITDVFRVAGRPDFDPYGAWDGFWVNLRRVGRVDDIPYRDLRDDPVTGEWGLVKRGFVGTVTEPVPYAAYNRILERIGDEKCRKYRLVPEEVPAGGVVGQFSTERHFEDDIVEPIVKQWGFRRERQYLCRVCLGTQYVRPRVDYFVSDSAGPLTVIENKLKIANENELRTATEQAKSYALLLGLPSFVVASPEGWRLFRLCKGQEELVQVVCGEDVKDLGTIEKLRTAILNLRR
;
A
#
# COMPACT_ATOMS: atom_id res chain seq x y z
N MET A 1 -3.80 -1.11 -23.94
CA MET A 1 -3.26 -2.45 -23.61
C MET A 1 -4.30 -3.50 -24.03
N ASN A 2 -3.92 -4.54 -24.79
CA ASN A 2 -4.84 -5.59 -25.21
C ASN A 2 -5.14 -6.52 -24.03
N LYS A 3 -6.37 -6.49 -23.52
CA LYS A 3 -6.78 -7.24 -22.33
C LYS A 3 -6.59 -8.75 -22.47
N LYS A 4 -6.86 -9.29 -23.66
CA LYS A 4 -6.73 -10.73 -23.91
C LYS A 4 -5.28 -11.18 -23.83
N GLN A 5 -4.37 -10.42 -24.45
CA GLN A 5 -2.93 -10.71 -24.36
C GLN A 5 -2.41 -10.63 -22.92
N VAL A 6 -2.93 -9.71 -22.11
CA VAL A 6 -2.57 -9.60 -20.68
C VAL A 6 -3.06 -10.82 -19.90
N LEU A 7 -4.33 -11.23 -20.09
CA LEU A 7 -4.87 -12.42 -19.43
C LEU A 7 -4.10 -13.68 -19.83
N ASP A 8 -3.83 -13.86 -21.13
CA ASP A 8 -3.05 -15.00 -21.64
C ASP A 8 -1.62 -15.00 -21.05
N TRP A 9 -0.99 -13.83 -20.92
CA TRP A 9 0.30 -13.69 -20.27
C TRP A 9 0.26 -14.07 -18.79
N LEU A 10 -0.73 -13.57 -18.04
CA LEU A 10 -0.92 -13.89 -16.63
C LEU A 10 -1.13 -15.39 -16.40
N ILE A 11 -1.96 -16.04 -17.23
CA ILE A 11 -2.22 -17.48 -17.14
C ILE A 11 -0.95 -18.27 -17.41
N ARG A 12 -0.20 -17.92 -18.46
CA ARG A 12 1.09 -18.57 -18.77
C ARG A 12 2.11 -18.38 -17.66
N ASP A 13 2.23 -17.17 -17.10
CA ASP A 13 3.13 -16.90 -15.99
C ASP A 13 2.75 -17.73 -14.75
N CYS A 14 1.45 -17.90 -14.47
CA CYS A 14 0.99 -18.82 -13.44
C CYS A 14 1.40 -20.27 -13.74
N ASP A 15 1.26 -20.71 -14.99
CA ASP A 15 1.61 -22.07 -15.40
C ASP A 15 3.08 -22.39 -15.24
N GLU A 16 3.95 -21.41 -15.48
CA GLU A 16 5.40 -21.56 -15.38
C GLU A 16 5.92 -21.45 -13.94
N LYS A 17 5.29 -20.63 -13.09
CA LYS A 17 5.91 -20.19 -11.81
C LYS A 17 5.13 -20.55 -10.55
N SER A 18 3.85 -20.85 -10.62
CA SER A 18 3.04 -21.07 -9.40
C SER A 18 3.57 -22.19 -8.51
N ASP A 19 4.11 -23.25 -9.11
CA ASP A 19 4.65 -24.41 -8.40
C ASP A 19 5.93 -24.05 -7.63
N SER A 20 6.76 -23.15 -8.17
CA SER A 20 8.04 -22.77 -7.57
C SER A 20 8.00 -21.54 -6.67
N TYR A 21 6.98 -20.71 -6.79
CA TYR A 21 6.95 -19.44 -6.06
C TYR A 21 6.37 -19.56 -4.65
N LEU A 22 5.44 -20.50 -4.45
CA LEU A 22 4.84 -20.74 -3.13
C LEU A 22 5.65 -21.78 -2.31
N HIS A 23 6.90 -22.02 -2.70
CA HIS A 23 7.83 -23.01 -2.14
C HIS A 23 8.15 -22.84 -0.66
N TYR A 24 7.87 -21.68 -0.05
CA TYR A 24 8.21 -21.51 1.36
C TYR A 24 7.47 -22.49 2.24
N LEU A 25 6.33 -23.02 1.82
CA LEU A 25 5.61 -24.00 2.58
C LEU A 25 4.83 -24.95 1.65
N ASP A 26 5.48 -26.06 1.28
CA ASP A 26 4.80 -27.25 0.78
C ASP A 26 3.87 -27.80 1.89
N ARG A 27 2.63 -27.28 2.00
CA ARG A 27 1.74 -27.53 3.16
C ARG A 27 0.70 -28.62 2.95
N ASP A 28 0.91 -29.55 2.02
CA ASP A 28 0.34 -30.89 2.16
C ASP A 28 1.09 -31.65 3.29
N GLY A 29 1.09 -31.07 4.50
CA GLY A 29 1.81 -31.63 5.66
C GLY A 29 1.79 -30.73 6.90
N THR A 30 1.83 -29.41 6.75
CA THR A 30 1.85 -28.50 7.91
C THR A 30 0.54 -28.56 8.71
N PRO A 31 0.60 -28.69 10.04
CA PRO A 31 -0.57 -28.64 10.90
C PRO A 31 -1.35 -27.33 10.75
N LEU A 32 -2.68 -27.42 10.80
CA LEU A 32 -3.55 -26.24 10.71
C LEU A 32 -3.28 -25.22 11.83
N GLN A 33 -2.89 -25.70 13.01
CA GLN A 33 -2.57 -24.81 14.13
C GLN A 33 -1.33 -23.95 13.82
N GLU A 34 -0.28 -24.53 13.23
CA GLU A 34 0.93 -23.77 12.87
C GLU A 34 0.65 -22.71 11.79
N LEU A 35 -0.23 -23.03 10.84
CA LEU A 35 -0.77 -22.06 9.88
C LEU A 35 -1.46 -20.90 10.58
N LEU A 36 -2.33 -21.19 11.54
CA LEU A 36 -3.06 -20.18 12.30
C LEU A 36 -2.12 -19.34 13.19
N ASP A 37 -1.08 -19.95 13.75
CA ASP A 37 -0.07 -19.26 14.54
C ASP A 37 0.74 -18.28 13.68
N GLU A 38 1.15 -18.66 12.47
CA GLU A 38 1.79 -17.73 11.51
C GLU A 38 0.86 -16.55 11.20
N LEU A 39 -0.40 -16.80 10.87
CA LEU A 39 -1.37 -15.71 10.61
C LEU A 39 -1.62 -14.84 11.86
N GLY A 40 -1.39 -15.39 13.05
CA GLY A 40 -1.40 -14.71 14.35
C GLY A 40 -0.08 -14.03 14.73
N ASN A 41 0.83 -13.83 13.77
CA ASN A 41 2.17 -13.25 13.99
C ASN A 41 2.99 -14.01 15.04
N ARG A 42 2.83 -15.35 15.06
CA ARG A 42 3.48 -16.29 15.98
C ARG A 42 3.16 -16.00 17.45
N GLN A 43 2.06 -15.32 17.72
CA GLN A 43 1.55 -15.13 19.07
C GLN A 43 0.74 -16.36 19.47
N ALA A 44 1.25 -17.09 20.45
CA ALA A 44 0.59 -18.29 20.97
C ALA A 44 -0.86 -17.98 21.39
N GLY A 45 -1.81 -18.74 20.87
CA GLY A 45 -3.23 -18.61 21.20
C GLY A 45 -3.95 -17.44 20.53
N ALA A 46 -3.33 -16.73 19.58
CA ALA A 46 -4.02 -15.69 18.79
C ALA A 46 -5.21 -16.29 18.01
N TYR A 47 -5.03 -17.50 17.48
CA TYR A 47 -6.04 -18.29 16.81
C TYR A 47 -5.92 -19.75 17.23
N THR A 48 -7.06 -20.46 17.27
CA THR A 48 -7.10 -21.87 17.65
C THR A 48 -7.84 -22.65 16.58
N ALA A 49 -7.24 -23.74 16.12
CA ALA A 49 -7.88 -24.66 15.19
C ALA A 49 -9.18 -25.21 15.79
N PRO A 50 -10.27 -25.32 15.01
CA PRO A 50 -11.50 -25.92 15.51
C PRO A 50 -11.27 -27.41 15.81
N SER A 51 -11.80 -27.90 16.92
CA SER A 51 -11.71 -29.31 17.30
C SER A 51 -12.53 -30.22 16.37
N GLU A 52 -13.70 -29.75 15.94
CA GLU A 52 -14.54 -30.40 14.94
C GLU A 52 -15.20 -29.35 14.04
N LEU A 53 -15.33 -29.66 12.75
CA LEU A 53 -16.05 -28.84 11.80
C LEU A 53 -17.26 -29.58 11.24
N ALA A 54 -18.37 -28.86 11.08
CA ALA A 54 -19.55 -29.43 10.44
C ALA A 54 -19.24 -29.87 9.00
N LYS A 55 -19.63 -31.09 8.62
CA LYS A 55 -19.47 -31.60 7.26
C LYS A 55 -20.26 -30.82 6.21
N GLU A 56 -21.31 -30.13 6.63
CA GLU A 56 -22.11 -29.25 5.78
C GLU A 56 -21.44 -27.86 5.67
N PRO A 57 -21.05 -27.39 4.48
CA PRO A 57 -20.29 -26.16 4.33
C PRO A 57 -20.98 -24.92 4.90
N GLY A 58 -22.30 -24.80 4.77
CA GLY A 58 -23.05 -23.65 5.33
C GLY A 58 -22.92 -23.56 6.85
N ARG A 59 -23.02 -24.70 7.55
CA ARG A 59 -22.82 -24.77 9.02
C ARG A 59 -21.37 -24.55 9.42
N ALA A 60 -20.43 -25.03 8.59
CA ALA A 60 -19.00 -24.78 8.78
C ALA A 60 -18.69 -23.28 8.72
N ILE A 61 -19.15 -22.59 7.67
CA ILE A 61 -19.00 -21.14 7.50
C ILE A 61 -19.55 -20.39 8.71
N ALA A 62 -20.77 -20.70 9.14
CA ALA A 62 -21.40 -20.03 10.28
C ALA A 62 -20.63 -20.25 11.60
N SER A 63 -20.10 -21.45 11.81
CA SER A 63 -19.35 -21.80 13.02
C SER A 63 -17.96 -21.13 13.03
N LEU A 64 -17.25 -21.16 11.90
CA LEU A 64 -15.96 -20.48 11.74
C LEU A 64 -16.10 -18.95 11.80
N GLY A 65 -17.17 -18.40 11.23
CA GLY A 65 -17.49 -16.98 11.33
C GLY A 65 -17.65 -16.51 12.77
N ARG A 66 -18.27 -17.34 13.64
CA ARG A 66 -18.32 -17.07 15.09
C ARG A 66 -16.95 -17.21 15.75
N LEU A 67 -16.26 -18.32 15.50
CA LEU A 67 -14.95 -18.63 16.11
C LEU A 67 -13.91 -17.53 15.82
N TYR A 68 -13.81 -17.11 14.56
CA TYR A 68 -12.82 -16.13 14.11
C TYR A 68 -13.39 -14.72 13.91
N ARG A 69 -14.58 -14.43 14.44
CA ARG A 69 -15.24 -13.11 14.37
C ARG A 69 -15.29 -12.56 12.93
N ASN A 70 -15.62 -13.45 11.99
CA ASN A 70 -15.67 -13.23 10.53
C ASN A 70 -14.33 -12.83 9.89
N SER A 71 -13.18 -13.15 10.50
CA SER A 71 -11.87 -13.01 9.85
C SER A 71 -11.83 -13.83 8.56
N VAL A 72 -11.89 -13.16 7.42
CA VAL A 72 -11.88 -13.81 6.09
C VAL A 72 -10.66 -14.70 5.93
N THR A 73 -9.49 -14.24 6.36
CA THR A 73 -8.24 -15.00 6.25
C THR A 73 -8.29 -16.29 7.06
N CYS A 74 -8.69 -16.25 8.33
CA CYS A 74 -8.76 -17.47 9.14
C CYS A 74 -9.89 -18.40 8.67
N VAL A 75 -11.06 -17.85 8.33
CA VAL A 75 -12.20 -18.64 7.85
C VAL A 75 -11.86 -19.34 6.52
N SER A 76 -11.31 -18.60 5.55
CA SER A 76 -10.94 -19.15 4.24
C SER A 76 -9.84 -20.19 4.34
N LEU A 77 -8.88 -20.03 5.26
CA LEU A 77 -7.83 -21.02 5.49
C LEU A 77 -8.42 -22.35 5.95
N VAL A 78 -9.26 -22.33 6.99
CA VAL A 78 -9.86 -23.56 7.51
C VAL A 78 -10.81 -24.18 6.50
N LEU A 79 -11.62 -23.38 5.80
CA LEU A 79 -12.50 -23.89 4.75
C LEU A 79 -11.71 -24.52 3.59
N ASN A 80 -10.61 -23.92 3.18
CA ASN A 80 -9.74 -24.50 2.15
C ASN A 80 -9.11 -25.81 2.61
N ARG A 81 -8.71 -25.92 3.89
CA ARG A 81 -8.14 -27.16 4.43
C ARG A 81 -9.15 -28.31 4.46
N GLU A 82 -10.39 -28.03 4.89
CA GLU A 82 -11.44 -29.04 5.07
C GLU A 82 -12.20 -29.35 3.78
N PHE A 83 -12.30 -28.38 2.87
CA PHE A 83 -13.06 -28.48 1.63
C PHE A 83 -12.24 -27.89 0.44
N PRO A 84 -11.05 -28.46 0.14
CA PRO A 84 -10.10 -27.87 -0.82
C PRO A 84 -10.63 -27.72 -2.25
N ASP A 85 -11.62 -28.54 -2.63
CA ASP A 85 -12.24 -28.48 -3.97
C ASP A 85 -13.38 -27.45 -4.07
N ARG A 86 -13.75 -26.82 -2.95
CA ARG A 86 -14.89 -25.89 -2.84
C ARG A 86 -14.50 -24.50 -2.36
N TYR A 87 -13.42 -24.38 -1.61
CA TYR A 87 -12.97 -23.12 -1.04
C TYR A 87 -11.49 -22.91 -1.26
N LEU A 88 -11.16 -21.68 -1.63
CA LEU A 88 -9.80 -21.17 -1.80
C LEU A 88 -9.40 -20.43 -0.54
N PHE A 89 -8.14 -20.56 -0.16
CA PHE A 89 -7.57 -19.67 0.83
C PHE A 89 -7.48 -18.25 0.27
N TYR A 90 -7.81 -17.24 1.09
CA TYR A 90 -7.68 -15.84 0.72
C TYR A 90 -7.10 -15.02 1.88
N ARG A 91 -5.88 -14.53 1.70
CA ARG A 91 -5.24 -13.56 2.61
C ARG A 91 -5.70 -12.15 2.26
N VAL A 92 -6.40 -11.51 3.20
CA VAL A 92 -6.69 -10.08 3.08
C VAL A 92 -5.37 -9.35 3.29
N SER A 93 -4.92 -8.59 2.29
CA SER A 93 -3.62 -7.91 2.30
C SER A 93 -3.71 -6.53 1.63
N ASP A 94 -2.63 -5.78 1.69
CA ASP A 94 -2.51 -4.47 1.05
C ASP A 94 -2.58 -4.54 -0.49
N LEU A 95 -2.45 -5.74 -1.08
CA LEU A 95 -2.61 -5.97 -2.52
C LEU A 95 -4.07 -6.01 -2.96
N GLU A 96 -5.04 -6.03 -2.03
CA GLU A 96 -6.47 -6.17 -2.36
C GLU A 96 -6.92 -5.14 -3.40
N ARG A 97 -6.47 -3.89 -3.29
CA ARG A 97 -6.78 -2.87 -4.28
C ARG A 97 -6.28 -3.25 -5.68
N ALA A 98 -4.99 -3.57 -5.81
CA ALA A 98 -4.39 -3.94 -7.09
C ALA A 98 -5.05 -5.19 -7.69
N ILE A 99 -5.38 -6.17 -6.85
CA ILE A 99 -6.10 -7.37 -7.25
C ILE A 99 -7.46 -7.02 -7.86
N PHE A 100 -8.26 -6.21 -7.17
CA PHE A 100 -9.60 -5.85 -7.64
C PHE A 100 -9.58 -4.90 -8.84
N ASP A 101 -8.60 -4.00 -8.93
CA ASP A 101 -8.37 -3.19 -10.13
C ASP A 101 -8.01 -4.10 -11.33
N GLY A 102 -7.20 -5.15 -11.12
CA GLY A 102 -6.89 -6.18 -12.12
C GLY A 102 -8.11 -6.99 -12.56
N LEU A 103 -8.93 -7.44 -11.60
CA LEU A 103 -10.18 -8.16 -11.89
C LEU A 103 -11.16 -7.28 -12.69
N ASP A 104 -11.38 -6.03 -12.26
CA ASP A 104 -12.25 -5.07 -12.95
C ASP A 104 -11.75 -4.79 -14.38
N PHE A 105 -10.43 -4.61 -14.54
CA PHE A 105 -9.81 -4.42 -15.85
C PHE A 105 -10.10 -5.58 -16.81
N LEU A 106 -10.04 -6.82 -16.32
CA LEU A 106 -10.25 -8.04 -17.11
C LEU A 106 -11.72 -8.47 -17.23
N SER A 107 -12.63 -7.87 -16.45
CA SER A 107 -14.05 -8.24 -16.36
C SER A 107 -14.84 -8.14 -17.67
N GLU A 108 -14.35 -7.35 -18.64
CA GLU A 108 -14.93 -7.25 -19.98
C GLU A 108 -14.70 -8.48 -20.85
N ILE A 109 -13.63 -9.24 -20.58
CA ILE A 109 -13.26 -10.43 -21.37
C ILE A 109 -13.39 -11.73 -20.57
N GLU A 110 -13.41 -11.66 -19.24
CA GLU A 110 -13.72 -12.78 -18.36
C GLU A 110 -14.90 -12.40 -17.45
N PRO A 111 -16.14 -12.78 -17.81
CA PRO A 111 -17.34 -12.40 -17.06
C PRO A 111 -17.35 -12.83 -15.59
N SER A 112 -16.63 -13.91 -15.22
CA SER A 112 -16.55 -14.32 -13.81
C SER A 112 -15.89 -13.27 -12.90
N PHE A 113 -15.14 -12.30 -13.47
CA PHE A 113 -14.54 -11.21 -12.72
C PHE A 113 -15.46 -9.98 -12.56
N GLN A 114 -16.70 -10.02 -13.07
CA GLN A 114 -17.70 -8.97 -12.85
C GLN A 114 -18.30 -9.07 -11.44
N LEU A 115 -17.60 -8.51 -10.46
CA LEU A 115 -17.98 -8.55 -9.06
C LEU A 115 -18.78 -7.29 -8.66
N PRO A 116 -19.83 -7.42 -7.83
CA PRO A 116 -20.62 -6.27 -7.37
C PRO A 116 -19.93 -5.45 -6.26
N PHE A 117 -18.66 -5.74 -5.97
CA PHE A 117 -17.86 -5.12 -4.93
C PHE A 117 -16.42 -4.93 -5.41
N GLN A 118 -15.73 -3.98 -4.79
CA GLN A 118 -14.37 -3.57 -5.16
C GLN A 118 -13.32 -3.95 -4.11
N LYS A 119 -13.74 -4.65 -3.04
CA LYS A 119 -12.89 -5.22 -1.99
C LYS A 119 -13.67 -6.26 -1.17
N ILE A 120 -12.95 -7.12 -0.48
CA ILE A 120 -13.48 -8.02 0.55
C ILE A 120 -13.32 -7.37 1.93
N GLY A 121 -12.10 -6.98 2.29
CA GLY A 121 -11.74 -6.52 3.63
C GLY A 121 -11.75 -7.64 4.69
N ARG A 122 -11.20 -7.34 5.87
CA ARG A 122 -10.95 -8.34 6.94
C ARG A 122 -12.19 -9.12 7.39
N LYS A 123 -13.38 -8.52 7.29
CA LYS A 123 -14.66 -9.08 7.76
C LYS A 123 -15.68 -9.35 6.65
N GLY A 124 -15.31 -9.19 5.38
CA GLY A 124 -16.24 -9.27 4.25
C GLY A 124 -16.55 -10.70 3.80
N LEU A 125 -17.01 -11.56 4.70
CA LEU A 125 -17.16 -13.00 4.42
C LEU A 125 -18.07 -13.28 3.20
N ASN A 126 -19.15 -12.53 3.02
CA ASN A 126 -20.03 -12.67 1.86
C ASN A 126 -19.32 -12.32 0.54
N ASN A 127 -18.53 -11.25 0.53
CA ASN A 127 -17.74 -10.85 -0.64
C ASN A 127 -16.68 -11.91 -0.95
N TYR A 128 -16.05 -12.49 0.07
CA TYR A 128 -15.14 -13.63 -0.10
C TYR A 128 -15.83 -14.84 -0.74
N LEU A 129 -17.03 -15.22 -0.28
CA LEU A 129 -17.75 -16.37 -0.83
C LEU A 129 -18.13 -16.17 -2.30
N ALA A 130 -18.54 -14.94 -2.66
CA ALA A 130 -18.79 -14.56 -4.04
C ALA A 130 -17.50 -14.62 -4.89
N LEU A 131 -16.39 -14.01 -4.42
CA LEU A 131 -15.10 -14.07 -5.11
C LEU A 131 -14.62 -15.51 -5.28
N ASN A 132 -14.73 -16.34 -4.24
CA ASN A 132 -14.36 -17.75 -4.27
C ASN A 132 -15.09 -18.51 -5.38
N THR A 133 -16.39 -18.26 -5.53
CA THR A 133 -17.21 -18.89 -6.57
C THR A 133 -16.73 -18.47 -7.96
N SER A 134 -16.58 -17.17 -8.18
CA SER A 134 -16.03 -16.59 -9.42
C SER A 134 -14.66 -17.16 -9.79
N LEU A 135 -13.73 -17.23 -8.86
CA LEU A 135 -12.37 -17.72 -9.12
C LEU A 135 -12.33 -19.22 -9.39
N LEU A 136 -13.17 -20.02 -8.74
CA LEU A 136 -13.31 -21.44 -9.06
C LEU A 136 -13.94 -21.66 -10.44
N GLU A 137 -14.91 -20.83 -10.84
CA GLU A 137 -15.46 -20.87 -12.20
C GLU A 137 -14.40 -20.52 -13.25
N PHE A 138 -13.63 -19.45 -13.03
CA PHE A 138 -12.49 -19.10 -13.87
C PHE A 138 -11.50 -20.28 -13.98
N ALA A 139 -11.09 -20.84 -12.84
CA ALA A 139 -10.13 -21.93 -12.83
C ALA A 139 -10.63 -23.21 -13.52
N ARG A 140 -11.93 -23.53 -13.45
CA ARG A 140 -12.49 -24.67 -14.21
C ARG A 140 -12.44 -24.46 -15.72
N LYS A 141 -12.59 -23.21 -16.19
CA LYS A 141 -12.44 -22.89 -17.63
C LYS A 141 -10.98 -22.92 -18.06
N THR A 142 -10.10 -22.33 -17.26
CA THR A 142 -8.67 -22.14 -17.58
C THR A 142 -7.85 -23.41 -17.38
N TRP A 143 -8.08 -24.14 -16.29
CA TRP A 143 -7.35 -25.35 -15.90
C TRP A 143 -8.30 -26.53 -15.65
N PRO A 144 -9.06 -27.01 -16.65
CA PRO A 144 -10.12 -28.01 -16.47
C PRO A 144 -9.63 -29.36 -15.95
N LYS A 145 -8.34 -29.68 -16.13
CA LYS A 145 -7.72 -30.93 -15.65
C LYS A 145 -7.19 -30.82 -14.23
N LEU A 146 -7.12 -29.62 -13.66
CA LEU A 146 -6.55 -29.39 -12.35
C LEU A 146 -7.62 -29.56 -11.26
N LYS A 147 -7.45 -30.60 -10.41
CA LYS A 147 -8.40 -30.88 -9.33
C LYS A 147 -8.37 -29.82 -8.22
N ARG A 148 -7.17 -29.32 -7.88
CA ARG A 148 -6.95 -28.34 -6.82
C ARG A 148 -6.27 -27.09 -7.39
N PRO A 149 -7.03 -26.07 -7.82
CA PRO A 149 -6.46 -24.88 -8.45
C PRO A 149 -5.93 -23.83 -7.47
N GLY A 150 -5.97 -24.11 -6.15
CA GLY A 150 -5.65 -23.15 -5.10
C GLY A 150 -4.33 -22.41 -5.30
N GLN A 151 -3.25 -23.15 -5.56
CA GLN A 151 -1.92 -22.59 -5.74
C GLN A 151 -1.84 -21.66 -6.97
N LYS A 152 -2.39 -22.09 -8.11
CA LYS A 152 -2.44 -21.26 -9.32
C LYS A 152 -3.26 -19.99 -9.12
N ILE A 153 -4.39 -20.09 -8.42
CA ILE A 153 -5.23 -18.92 -8.14
C ILE A 153 -4.54 -17.96 -7.16
N LEU A 154 -3.89 -18.47 -6.11
CA LEU A 154 -3.12 -17.63 -5.19
C LEU A 154 -2.02 -16.86 -5.93
N TYR A 155 -1.26 -17.54 -6.78
CA TYR A 155 -0.25 -16.89 -7.62
C TYR A 155 -0.88 -15.85 -8.56
N PHE A 156 -1.94 -16.23 -9.28
CA PHE A 156 -2.67 -15.34 -10.18
C PHE A 156 -3.15 -14.07 -9.48
N LEU A 157 -3.69 -14.19 -8.27
CA LEU A 157 -4.15 -13.05 -7.49
C LEU A 157 -2.97 -12.18 -7.04
N TYR A 158 -2.03 -12.71 -6.26
CA TYR A 158 -1.08 -11.87 -5.53
C TYR A 158 0.14 -11.46 -6.36
N TYR A 159 0.63 -12.36 -7.22
CA TYR A 159 1.81 -12.09 -8.06
C TYR A 159 1.43 -11.65 -9.48
N GLY A 160 0.31 -12.16 -10.00
CA GLY A 160 -0.27 -11.69 -11.26
C GLY A 160 -0.95 -10.33 -11.10
N LEU A 161 -2.19 -10.33 -10.61
CA LEU A 161 -3.03 -9.13 -10.53
C LEU A 161 -2.51 -8.11 -9.52
N GLY A 162 -2.05 -8.56 -8.36
CA GLY A 162 -1.52 -7.71 -7.29
C GLY A 162 -0.32 -6.87 -7.73
N GLN A 163 0.34 -7.21 -8.83
CA GLN A 163 1.49 -6.50 -9.37
C GLN A 163 1.24 -5.86 -10.75
N LEU A 164 0.09 -6.14 -11.39
CA LEU A 164 -0.18 -5.76 -12.78
C LEU A 164 -0.07 -4.25 -13.02
N PHE A 165 -0.51 -3.45 -12.04
CA PHE A 165 -0.53 -1.99 -12.11
C PHE A 165 0.37 -1.33 -11.07
N SER A 166 1.37 -2.06 -10.55
CA SER A 166 2.34 -1.49 -9.61
C SER A 166 3.08 -0.33 -10.29
N PRO A 167 2.93 0.93 -9.80
CA PRO A 167 3.57 2.07 -10.44
C PRO A 167 5.10 1.97 -10.35
N PRO A 168 5.83 2.57 -11.30
CA PRO A 168 7.28 2.69 -11.22
C PRO A 168 7.69 3.49 -9.97
N ASN A 169 8.92 3.25 -9.49
CA ASN A 169 9.46 4.02 -8.37
C ASN A 169 10.03 5.35 -8.90
N GLU A 170 9.35 6.45 -8.63
CA GLU A 170 9.77 7.78 -9.06
C GLU A 170 10.58 8.53 -7.98
N TYR A 171 10.70 7.98 -6.77
CA TYR A 171 11.34 8.64 -5.64
C TYR A 171 12.16 7.69 -4.75
N ASN A 172 13.22 8.21 -4.14
CA ASN A 172 14.01 7.47 -3.15
C ASN A 172 13.20 7.26 -1.88
N ARG A 173 13.11 6.02 -1.38
CA ARG A 173 12.41 5.74 -0.12
C ARG A 173 13.39 5.32 0.96
N TYR A 174 13.06 5.76 2.16
CA TYR A 174 13.83 5.51 3.37
C TYR A 174 12.90 4.85 4.38
N TRP A 175 13.40 3.83 5.06
CA TRP A 175 12.62 3.03 5.99
C TRP A 175 13.37 2.87 7.29
N ILE A 176 12.63 2.71 8.38
CA ILE A 176 13.18 2.29 9.66
C ILE A 176 12.47 1.03 10.11
N MET A 177 13.25 0.02 10.48
CA MET A 177 12.77 -1.25 11.02
C MET A 177 13.12 -1.35 12.49
N VAL A 178 12.09 -1.52 13.32
CA VAL A 178 12.20 -1.65 14.77
C VAL A 178 12.34 -3.13 15.12
N THR A 179 13.50 -3.51 15.63
CA THR A 179 13.85 -4.90 15.89
C THR A 179 13.90 -5.20 17.39
N LYS A 180 13.26 -6.30 17.79
CA LYS A 180 13.28 -6.83 19.16
C LYS A 180 14.54 -7.63 19.45
N PRO A 181 14.96 -7.78 20.72
CA PRO A 181 16.18 -8.50 21.09
C PRO A 181 16.21 -9.94 20.58
N ASP A 182 15.03 -10.57 20.50
CA ASP A 182 14.85 -11.94 19.99
C ASP A 182 15.48 -12.12 18.59
N TYR A 183 15.57 -11.06 17.78
CA TYR A 183 16.08 -11.11 16.43
C TYR A 183 17.45 -10.44 16.25
N PHE A 184 18.10 -9.95 17.31
CA PHE A 184 19.43 -9.32 17.19
C PHE A 184 20.49 -10.27 16.64
N HIS A 185 20.38 -11.56 16.94
CA HIS A 185 21.31 -12.57 16.46
C HIS A 185 21.34 -12.68 14.92
N HIS A 186 20.20 -12.46 14.24
CA HIS A 186 20.18 -12.37 12.78
C HIS A 186 20.89 -11.11 12.27
N LEU A 187 20.69 -9.97 12.93
CA LEU A 187 21.39 -8.72 12.58
C LEU A 187 22.90 -8.78 12.87
N ASP A 188 23.31 -9.63 13.79
CA ASP A 188 24.71 -9.86 14.15
C ASP A 188 25.36 -11.01 13.35
N SER A 189 24.58 -11.69 12.49
CA SER A 189 25.08 -12.73 11.61
C SER A 189 26.06 -12.17 10.57
N LYS A 190 26.88 -13.06 10.00
CA LYS A 190 27.80 -12.74 8.90
C LYS A 190 27.10 -12.73 7.54
N GLU A 191 25.80 -12.99 7.50
CA GLU A 191 25.04 -12.99 6.26
C GLU A 191 24.98 -11.58 5.67
N THR A 192 25.21 -11.51 4.36
CA THR A 192 25.22 -10.25 3.61
C THR A 192 23.83 -9.86 3.13
N ILE A 193 22.93 -10.83 3.02
CA ILE A 193 21.52 -10.66 2.69
C ILE A 193 20.71 -11.34 3.78
N LEU A 194 19.76 -10.62 4.36
CA LEU A 194 18.81 -11.13 5.35
C LEU A 194 17.42 -11.14 4.72
N ASP A 195 16.64 -12.19 4.96
CA ASP A 195 15.21 -12.17 4.67
C ASP A 195 14.45 -11.67 5.89
N TRP A 196 13.59 -10.66 5.71
CA TRP A 196 12.98 -9.92 6.81
C TRP A 196 11.55 -9.53 6.51
N SER A 197 10.71 -9.43 7.54
CA SER A 197 9.36 -8.87 7.37
C SER A 197 9.45 -7.41 6.91
N GLY A 198 8.76 -7.07 5.83
CA GLY A 198 8.84 -5.76 5.19
C GLY A 198 7.47 -5.18 4.85
N ARG A 199 7.47 -4.20 3.94
CA ARG A 199 6.25 -3.59 3.41
C ARG A 199 6.10 -3.87 1.92
N SER A 200 4.86 -3.96 1.47
CA SER A 200 4.48 -4.19 0.06
C SER A 200 5.00 -3.12 -0.91
N ASP A 201 5.26 -1.91 -0.40
CA ASP A 201 5.68 -0.76 -1.17
C ASP A 201 7.18 -0.45 -1.05
N MET A 202 7.96 -1.30 -0.39
CA MET A 202 9.42 -1.29 -0.49
C MET A 202 9.85 -1.67 -1.90
N ARG A 203 10.98 -1.13 -2.36
CA ARG A 203 11.54 -1.38 -3.69
C ARG A 203 13.04 -1.58 -3.61
N GLU A 204 13.59 -2.33 -4.56
CA GLU A 204 15.04 -2.52 -4.66
C GLU A 204 15.78 -1.18 -4.68
N GLY A 205 16.81 -1.07 -3.85
CA GLY A 205 17.61 0.15 -3.70
C GLY A 205 17.22 1.03 -2.52
N ASP A 206 15.99 0.93 -2.02
CA ASP A 206 15.50 1.67 -0.84
C ASP A 206 16.44 1.48 0.34
N VAL A 207 16.65 2.53 1.12
CA VAL A 207 17.53 2.51 2.30
C VAL A 207 16.73 2.14 3.53
N VAL A 208 17.29 1.27 4.37
CA VAL A 208 16.65 0.79 5.59
C VAL A 208 17.57 0.99 6.78
N PHE A 209 17.12 1.77 7.77
CA PHE A 209 17.77 1.89 9.07
C PHE A 209 17.22 0.83 10.02
N ILE A 210 18.10 0.19 10.78
CA ILE A 210 17.69 -0.76 11.81
C ILE A 210 17.76 -0.08 13.18
N TYR A 211 16.59 0.10 13.80
CA TYR A 211 16.48 0.50 15.19
C TYR A 211 16.39 -0.74 16.07
N ARG A 212 17.39 -0.95 16.93
CA ARG A 212 17.38 -2.00 17.95
C ARG A 212 16.72 -1.46 19.21
N THR A 213 15.67 -2.14 19.66
CA THR A 213 15.00 -1.82 20.94
C THR A 213 15.92 -2.07 22.15
N ALA A 214 15.41 -1.85 23.36
CA ALA A 214 16.17 -2.08 24.60
C ALA A 214 16.80 -3.49 24.60
N PRO A 215 18.07 -3.64 25.05
CA PRO A 215 18.85 -2.67 25.81
C PRO A 215 19.66 -1.67 24.97
N ARG A 216 19.70 -1.80 23.64
CA ARG A 216 20.48 -0.89 22.78
C ARG A 216 19.79 0.46 22.62
N SER A 217 18.50 0.44 22.30
CA SER A 217 17.67 1.64 22.10
C SER A 217 18.32 2.65 21.14
N ALA A 218 18.76 2.18 19.98
CA ALA A 218 19.53 2.97 19.02
C ALA A 218 19.36 2.47 17.58
N ILE A 219 19.59 3.36 16.60
CA ILE A 219 19.86 2.96 15.22
C ILE A 219 21.30 2.44 15.13
N THR A 220 21.49 1.22 14.63
CA THR A 220 22.81 0.53 14.66
C THR A 220 23.32 0.11 13.29
N ASP A 221 22.42 -0.14 12.34
CA ASP A 221 22.78 -0.72 11.04
C ASP A 221 22.03 -0.01 9.90
N VAL A 222 22.67 -0.01 8.72
CA VAL A 222 22.08 0.42 7.46
C VAL A 222 22.06 -0.75 6.49
N PHE A 223 20.91 -0.95 5.86
CA PHE A 223 20.65 -1.94 4.83
C PHE A 223 20.09 -1.26 3.58
N ARG A 224 20.08 -2.01 2.48
CA ARG A 224 19.30 -1.69 1.28
C ARG A 224 18.43 -2.85 0.91
N VAL A 225 17.22 -2.55 0.45
CA VAL A 225 16.36 -3.56 -0.16
C VAL A 225 17.06 -4.10 -1.42
N ALA A 226 17.18 -5.41 -1.51
CA ALA A 226 17.99 -6.15 -2.50
C ALA A 226 17.15 -6.81 -3.60
N GLY A 227 15.84 -6.66 -3.55
CA GLY A 227 14.89 -7.18 -4.52
C GLY A 227 13.50 -6.65 -4.22
N ARG A 228 12.51 -7.04 -5.04
CA ARG A 228 11.13 -6.69 -4.75
C ARG A 228 10.63 -7.45 -3.51
N PRO A 229 9.69 -6.88 -2.73
CA PRO A 229 9.03 -7.63 -1.67
C PRO A 229 8.27 -8.83 -2.22
N ASP A 230 8.43 -9.96 -1.57
CA ASP A 230 7.69 -11.19 -1.83
C ASP A 230 6.50 -11.26 -0.88
N PHE A 231 5.35 -11.69 -1.39
CA PHE A 231 4.13 -11.86 -0.61
C PHE A 231 3.80 -13.33 -0.38
N ASP A 232 4.06 -13.81 0.84
CA ASP A 232 3.58 -15.10 1.32
C ASP A 232 2.18 -14.95 1.95
N PRO A 233 1.12 -15.48 1.30
CA PRO A 233 -0.23 -15.38 1.85
C PRO A 233 -0.40 -16.12 3.20
N TYR A 234 0.48 -17.05 3.54
CA TYR A 234 0.47 -17.80 4.80
C TYR A 234 1.37 -17.19 5.88
N GLY A 235 2.24 -16.24 5.51
CA GLY A 235 3.27 -15.69 6.37
C GLY A 235 2.74 -14.78 7.48
N ALA A 236 3.50 -14.70 8.57
CA ALA A 236 3.34 -13.70 9.61
C ALA A 236 3.64 -12.27 9.11
N TRP A 237 3.31 -11.28 9.94
CA TRP A 237 3.58 -9.85 9.73
C TRP A 237 3.06 -9.32 8.40
N ASP A 238 1.79 -9.61 8.11
CA ASP A 238 1.09 -9.22 6.88
C ASP A 238 1.60 -9.90 5.60
N GLY A 239 2.52 -10.86 5.73
CA GLY A 239 2.94 -11.76 4.64
C GLY A 239 3.98 -11.16 3.69
N PHE A 240 4.48 -9.95 3.94
CA PHE A 240 5.51 -9.35 3.09
C PHE A 240 6.90 -9.61 3.63
N TRP A 241 7.73 -10.18 2.78
CA TRP A 241 9.13 -10.51 3.02
C TRP A 241 10.01 -9.72 2.08
N VAL A 242 11.13 -9.20 2.58
CA VAL A 242 12.07 -8.39 1.82
C VAL A 242 13.50 -8.85 2.06
N ASN A 243 14.22 -9.04 0.97
CA ASN A 243 15.65 -9.27 1.01
C ASN A 243 16.38 -7.96 1.34
N LEU A 244 17.09 -7.92 2.46
CA LEU A 244 17.86 -6.78 2.93
C LEU A 244 19.36 -7.07 2.80
N ARG A 245 20.01 -6.36 1.89
CA ARG A 245 21.47 -6.39 1.74
C ARG A 245 22.11 -5.43 2.72
N ARG A 246 23.03 -5.94 3.53
CA ARG A 246 23.78 -5.12 4.50
C ARG A 246 24.63 -4.09 3.78
N VAL A 247 24.53 -2.84 4.20
CA VAL A 247 25.42 -1.76 3.76
C VAL A 247 26.55 -1.58 4.78
N GLY A 248 26.21 -1.54 6.06
CA GLY A 248 27.20 -1.47 7.13
C GLY A 248 26.62 -1.09 8.48
N ARG A 249 27.48 -1.09 9.51
CA ARG A 249 27.16 -0.58 10.85
C ARG A 249 27.46 0.91 10.95
N VAL A 250 26.61 1.63 11.65
CA VAL A 250 26.85 3.02 12.05
C VAL A 250 27.23 3.05 13.52
N ASP A 251 27.73 4.20 13.99
CA ASP A 251 27.83 4.36 15.44
C ASP A 251 26.40 4.43 15.99
N ASP A 252 26.18 3.86 17.18
CA ASP A 252 24.84 3.81 17.77
C ASP A 252 24.28 5.25 17.84
N ILE A 253 23.15 5.50 17.16
CA ILE A 253 22.40 6.75 17.28
C ILE A 253 21.29 6.50 18.31
N PRO A 254 21.45 6.92 19.57
CA PRO A 254 20.53 6.58 20.64
C PRO A 254 19.17 7.22 20.41
N TYR A 255 18.11 6.59 20.92
CA TYR A 255 16.75 7.15 20.92
C TYR A 255 16.70 8.59 21.45
N ARG A 256 17.49 8.88 22.50
CA ARG A 256 17.59 10.22 23.09
C ARG A 256 18.01 11.27 22.07
N ASP A 257 18.96 10.95 21.20
CA ASP A 257 19.49 11.90 20.22
C ASP A 257 18.45 12.21 19.13
N LEU A 258 17.61 11.22 18.79
CA LEU A 258 16.48 11.43 17.89
C LEU A 258 15.37 12.25 18.55
N ARG A 259 15.06 11.95 19.82
CA ARG A 259 13.99 12.62 20.57
C ARG A 259 14.31 14.08 20.86
N ASP A 260 15.56 14.37 21.22
CA ASP A 260 16.00 15.71 21.64
C ASP A 260 16.35 16.62 20.42
N ASP A 261 16.35 16.07 19.20
CA ASP A 261 16.60 16.82 17.96
C ASP A 261 15.31 17.50 17.44
N PRO A 262 15.36 18.77 16.98
CA PRO A 262 14.17 19.56 16.67
C PRO A 262 13.37 19.06 15.47
N VAL A 263 13.95 18.23 14.60
CA VAL A 263 13.27 17.70 13.41
C VAL A 263 12.85 16.26 13.66
N THR A 264 13.76 15.40 14.10
CA THR A 264 13.46 13.99 14.37
C THR A 264 12.61 13.79 15.63
N GLY A 265 12.66 14.71 16.61
CA GLY A 265 11.78 14.71 17.78
C GLY A 265 10.32 14.99 17.43
N GLU A 266 10.08 15.72 16.33
CA GLU A 266 8.73 16.00 15.83
C GLU A 266 8.14 14.86 14.99
N TRP A 267 8.98 13.92 14.55
CA TRP A 267 8.54 12.74 13.80
C TRP A 267 7.64 11.85 14.67
N GLY A 268 6.41 11.61 14.22
CA GLY A 268 5.40 10.85 14.97
C GLY A 268 5.87 9.48 15.48
N LEU A 269 6.78 8.82 14.76
CA LEU A 269 7.37 7.55 15.22
C LEU A 269 8.24 7.72 16.47
N VAL A 270 9.08 8.76 16.49
CA VAL A 270 9.97 9.07 17.62
C VAL A 270 9.16 9.53 18.82
N LYS A 271 8.10 10.33 18.61
CA LYS A 271 7.14 10.74 19.67
C LYS A 271 6.48 9.56 20.37
N ARG A 272 6.17 8.49 19.62
CA ARG A 272 5.62 7.24 20.17
C ARG A 272 6.68 6.32 20.78
N GLY A 273 7.95 6.71 20.78
CA GLY A 273 9.04 5.89 21.29
C GLY A 273 9.20 4.55 20.57
N PHE A 274 8.85 4.50 19.28
CA PHE A 274 8.86 3.27 18.47
C PHE A 274 7.93 2.14 18.96
N VAL A 275 7.00 2.43 19.87
CA VAL A 275 6.07 1.43 20.42
C VAL A 275 5.08 0.96 19.35
N GLY A 276 4.97 -0.36 19.19
CA GLY A 276 4.03 -0.99 18.25
C GLY A 276 4.44 -0.91 16.78
N THR A 277 5.66 -0.43 16.49
CA THR A 277 6.18 -0.32 15.13
C THR A 277 6.97 -1.57 14.74
N VAL A 278 6.79 -2.02 13.50
CA VAL A 278 7.66 -3.00 12.84
C VAL A 278 8.51 -2.28 11.80
N THR A 279 7.85 -1.65 10.82
CA THR A 279 8.49 -0.94 9.70
C THR A 279 7.69 0.31 9.36
N GLU A 280 8.35 1.47 9.30
CA GLU A 280 7.72 2.77 8.98
C GLU A 280 8.60 3.57 8.01
N PRO A 281 8.02 4.45 7.17
CA PRO A 281 8.79 5.36 6.32
C PRO A 281 9.57 6.35 7.16
N VAL A 282 10.77 6.70 6.71
CA VAL A 282 11.59 7.77 7.29
C VAL A 282 11.38 9.04 6.46
N PRO A 283 10.93 10.13 7.08
CA PRO A 283 10.81 11.42 6.41
C PRO A 283 12.14 11.92 5.87
N TYR A 284 12.15 12.64 4.76
CA TYR A 284 13.41 13.12 4.17
C TYR A 284 14.15 14.07 5.11
N ALA A 285 13.40 14.94 5.80
CA ALA A 285 13.95 15.79 6.84
C ALA A 285 14.59 14.95 7.96
N ALA A 286 13.90 13.90 8.43
CA ALA A 286 14.43 12.99 9.44
C ALA A 286 15.65 12.19 8.94
N TYR A 287 15.60 11.72 7.69
CA TYR A 287 16.69 11.01 7.02
C TYR A 287 17.95 11.88 6.97
N ASN A 288 17.83 13.15 6.56
CA ASN A 288 18.95 14.08 6.52
C ASN A 288 19.59 14.26 7.91
N ARG A 289 18.77 14.41 8.97
CA ARG A 289 19.29 14.48 10.36
C ARG A 289 19.98 13.18 10.78
N ILE A 290 19.45 12.03 10.39
CA ILE A 290 20.10 10.74 10.64
C ILE A 290 21.45 10.68 9.92
N LEU A 291 21.55 11.16 8.67
CA LEU A 291 22.82 11.21 7.94
C LEU A 291 23.85 12.11 8.62
N GLU A 292 23.44 13.26 9.16
CA GLU A 292 24.34 14.13 9.93
C GLU A 292 24.94 13.40 11.14
N ARG A 293 24.14 12.56 11.82
CA ARG A 293 24.61 11.73 12.94
C ARG A 293 25.53 10.58 12.50
N ILE A 294 25.33 10.05 11.29
CA ILE A 294 26.21 9.01 10.71
C ILE A 294 27.57 9.58 10.32
N GLY A 295 27.61 10.83 9.87
CA GLY A 295 28.83 11.55 9.49
C GLY A 295 29.29 11.29 8.05
N ASP A 296 29.95 12.30 7.47
CA ASP A 296 30.27 12.37 6.03
C ASP A 296 31.12 11.22 5.50
N GLU A 297 32.03 10.66 6.31
CA GLU A 297 32.87 9.54 5.90
C GLU A 297 32.03 8.28 5.64
N LYS A 298 31.18 7.91 6.61
CA LYS A 298 30.28 6.76 6.49
C LYS A 298 29.21 7.00 5.42
N CYS A 299 28.65 8.21 5.34
CA CYS A 299 27.69 8.55 4.28
C CYS A 299 28.28 8.37 2.88
N ARG A 300 29.52 8.85 2.63
CA ARG A 300 30.22 8.62 1.35
C ARG A 300 30.47 7.12 1.10
N LYS A 301 30.96 6.38 2.10
CA LYS A 301 31.19 4.94 2.00
C LYS A 301 29.92 4.16 1.66
N TYR A 302 28.80 4.55 2.26
CA TYR A 302 27.50 3.88 2.13
C TYR A 302 26.64 4.43 0.98
N ARG A 303 27.14 5.43 0.25
CA ARG A 303 26.44 6.14 -0.82
C ARG A 303 25.08 6.67 -0.34
N LEU A 304 25.07 7.25 0.85
CA LEU A 304 23.93 7.94 1.43
C LEU A 304 24.07 9.43 1.10
N VAL A 305 23.13 9.95 0.33
CA VAL A 305 23.11 11.35 -0.12
C VAL A 305 21.91 12.03 0.54
N PRO A 306 22.07 13.22 1.13
CA PRO A 306 20.95 14.00 1.64
C PRO A 306 19.93 14.32 0.55
N GLU A 307 18.66 14.35 0.93
CA GLU A 307 17.56 14.75 0.05
C GLU A 307 17.34 16.26 0.07
N GLU A 308 16.91 16.81 -1.06
CA GLU A 308 16.41 18.18 -1.10
C GLU A 308 15.06 18.26 -0.40
N VAL A 309 14.99 19.10 0.63
CA VAL A 309 13.78 19.37 1.43
C VAL A 309 13.47 20.86 1.28
N PRO A 310 12.29 21.25 0.77
CA PRO A 310 11.86 22.65 0.71
C PRO A 310 11.84 23.26 2.12
N ALA A 311 12.26 24.52 2.23
CA ALA A 311 12.11 25.26 3.48
C ALA A 311 10.62 25.35 3.84
N GLY A 312 10.24 24.76 4.99
CA GLY A 312 8.87 24.80 5.52
C GLY A 312 7.92 23.69 5.05
N GLY A 313 8.42 22.57 4.51
CA GLY A 313 7.61 21.41 4.13
C GLY A 313 7.81 20.20 5.06
N VAL A 314 6.72 19.53 5.45
CA VAL A 314 6.78 18.26 6.22
C VAL A 314 7.02 17.09 5.26
N VAL A 315 8.18 17.08 4.59
CA VAL A 315 8.47 16.10 3.53
C VAL A 315 8.83 14.73 4.11
N GLY A 316 8.10 13.70 3.67
CA GLY A 316 8.34 12.28 3.95
C GLY A 316 7.70 11.74 5.25
N GLN A 317 6.81 12.50 5.91
CA GLN A 317 5.97 11.93 6.97
C GLN A 317 5.13 10.74 6.49
N PHE A 318 4.78 10.74 5.21
CA PHE A 318 3.90 9.75 4.60
C PHE A 318 4.73 8.74 3.79
N SER A 319 4.34 7.47 3.87
CA SER A 319 4.95 6.37 3.11
C SER A 319 4.44 6.29 1.67
N THR A 320 3.22 6.79 1.44
CA THR A 320 2.48 6.67 0.18
C THR A 320 1.54 7.86 0.03
N GLU A 321 1.13 8.18 -1.21
CA GLU A 321 0.06 9.14 -1.48
C GLU A 321 -1.20 8.81 -0.68
N ARG A 322 -1.56 7.52 -0.62
CA ARG A 322 -2.69 7.04 0.18
C ARG A 322 -2.60 7.38 1.67
N HIS A 323 -1.40 7.29 2.27
CA HIS A 323 -1.20 7.65 3.67
C HIS A 323 -1.38 9.17 3.86
N PHE A 324 -0.84 9.99 2.96
CA PHE A 324 -1.09 11.43 2.95
C PHE A 324 -2.59 11.76 2.77
N GLU A 325 -3.28 11.04 1.90
CA GLU A 325 -4.71 11.18 1.69
C GLU A 325 -5.52 10.92 2.94
N ASP A 326 -5.30 9.77 3.58
CA ASP A 326 -6.10 9.34 4.72
C ASP A 326 -5.90 10.25 5.94
N ASP A 327 -4.69 10.78 6.14
CA ASP A 327 -4.32 11.57 7.32
C ASP A 327 -4.52 13.08 7.16
N ILE A 328 -4.47 13.60 5.92
CA ILE A 328 -4.51 15.05 5.65
C ILE A 328 -5.64 15.43 4.70
N VAL A 329 -5.63 14.88 3.48
CA VAL A 329 -6.55 15.31 2.41
C VAL A 329 -8.00 14.99 2.76
N GLU A 330 -8.28 13.75 3.15
CA GLU A 330 -9.64 13.28 3.47
C GLU A 330 -10.27 14.05 4.64
N PRO A 331 -9.59 14.28 5.79
CA PRO A 331 -10.12 15.13 6.86
C PRO A 331 -10.48 16.55 6.39
N ILE A 332 -9.61 17.20 5.60
CA ILE A 332 -9.83 18.56 5.10
C ILE A 332 -11.02 18.63 4.15
N VAL A 333 -11.07 17.72 3.17
CA VAL A 333 -12.16 17.68 2.19
C VAL A 333 -13.49 17.34 2.85
N LYS A 334 -13.49 16.48 3.89
CA LYS A 334 -14.65 16.24 4.75
C LYS A 334 -15.11 17.51 5.46
N GLN A 335 -14.17 18.27 6.00
CA GLN A 335 -14.44 19.48 6.76
C GLN A 335 -15.08 20.57 5.90
N TRP A 336 -14.79 20.62 4.60
CA TRP A 336 -15.47 21.55 3.68
C TRP A 336 -16.98 21.35 3.57
N GLY A 337 -17.50 20.18 3.98
CA GLY A 337 -18.92 19.85 3.91
C GLY A 337 -19.40 19.52 2.49
N PHE A 338 -18.49 19.35 1.53
CA PHE A 338 -18.84 18.94 0.17
C PHE A 338 -19.09 17.44 0.06
N ARG A 339 -19.82 17.04 -0.98
CA ARG A 339 -19.82 15.64 -1.44
C ARG A 339 -18.46 15.37 -2.06
N ARG A 340 -17.89 14.21 -1.74
CA ARG A 340 -16.62 13.78 -2.32
C ARG A 340 -16.68 12.31 -2.67
N GLU A 341 -16.08 11.99 -3.80
CA GLU A 341 -15.85 10.62 -4.25
C GLU A 341 -14.35 10.44 -4.42
N ARG A 342 -13.79 9.51 -3.64
CA ARG A 342 -12.36 9.18 -3.70
C ARG A 342 -12.11 8.16 -4.80
N GLN A 343 -10.99 8.27 -5.51
CA GLN A 343 -10.59 7.38 -6.61
C GLN A 343 -11.69 7.31 -7.70
N TYR A 344 -12.27 8.47 -8.00
CA TYR A 344 -13.41 8.62 -8.90
C TYR A 344 -13.02 8.14 -10.31
N LEU A 345 -13.76 7.14 -10.79
CA LEU A 345 -13.52 6.55 -12.10
C LEU A 345 -14.19 7.38 -13.19
N CYS A 346 -13.39 8.13 -13.94
CA CYS A 346 -13.87 8.84 -15.11
C CYS A 346 -14.19 7.84 -16.22
N ARG A 347 -15.45 7.75 -16.65
CA ARG A 347 -15.82 6.95 -17.83
C ARG A 347 -15.93 7.87 -19.03
N VAL A 348 -14.84 8.01 -19.79
CA VAL A 348 -14.79 8.96 -20.91
C VAL A 348 -14.43 8.24 -22.21
N CYS A 349 -15.09 8.64 -23.29
CA CYS A 349 -14.75 8.20 -24.64
C CYS A 349 -13.93 9.30 -25.30
N LEU A 350 -12.66 9.03 -25.60
CA LEU A 350 -11.79 9.91 -26.37
C LEU A 350 -11.67 9.34 -27.80
N GLY A 351 -12.46 9.89 -28.72
CA GLY A 351 -12.58 9.37 -30.08
C GLY A 351 -13.20 7.97 -30.09
N THR A 352 -12.44 6.95 -30.51
CA THR A 352 -12.85 5.53 -30.47
C THR A 352 -12.32 4.77 -29.25
N GLN A 353 -11.50 5.42 -28.41
CA GLN A 353 -10.89 4.80 -27.23
C GLN A 353 -11.67 5.13 -25.96
N TYR A 354 -12.03 4.11 -25.21
CA TYR A 354 -12.52 4.27 -23.84
C TYR A 354 -11.32 4.40 -22.90
N VAL A 355 -11.19 5.56 -22.25
CA VAL A 355 -10.18 5.79 -21.23
C VAL A 355 -10.89 5.85 -19.88
N ARG A 356 -10.32 5.17 -18.88
CA ARG A 356 -10.85 5.10 -17.52
C ARG A 356 -9.86 5.67 -16.50
N PRO A 357 -9.48 6.96 -16.59
CA PRO A 357 -8.59 7.51 -15.59
C PRO A 357 -9.31 7.56 -14.24
N ARG A 358 -8.56 7.35 -13.16
CA ARG A 358 -9.04 7.57 -11.80
C ARG A 358 -8.47 8.88 -11.29
N VAL A 359 -9.33 9.69 -10.70
CA VAL A 359 -8.96 10.93 -10.03
C VAL A 359 -8.97 10.68 -8.53
N ASP A 360 -7.97 11.19 -7.81
CA ASP A 360 -7.87 10.91 -6.37
C ASP A 360 -9.10 11.40 -5.60
N TYR A 361 -9.55 12.62 -5.89
CA TYR A 361 -10.81 13.14 -5.37
C TYR A 361 -11.61 13.89 -6.45
N PHE A 362 -12.88 13.52 -6.56
CA PHE A 362 -13.90 14.31 -7.24
C PHE A 362 -14.77 15.00 -6.18
N VAL A 363 -14.86 16.33 -6.26
CA VAL A 363 -15.56 17.15 -5.26
C VAL A 363 -16.76 17.82 -5.91
N SER A 364 -17.91 17.74 -5.25
CA SER A 364 -19.18 18.30 -5.72
C SER A 364 -20.08 18.75 -4.56
N ASP A 365 -21.13 19.49 -4.85
CA ASP A 365 -22.19 19.78 -3.88
C ASP A 365 -23.59 19.63 -4.52
N SER A 366 -24.62 20.22 -3.92
CA SER A 366 -25.98 20.19 -4.47
C SER A 366 -26.17 20.88 -5.82
N ALA A 367 -25.34 21.86 -6.17
CA ALA A 367 -25.39 22.56 -7.45
C ALA A 367 -24.52 21.92 -8.54
N GLY A 368 -23.75 20.88 -8.20
CA GLY A 368 -23.00 20.06 -9.16
C GLY A 368 -21.50 19.95 -8.87
N PRO A 369 -20.71 19.51 -9.86
CA PRO A 369 -19.26 19.35 -9.72
C PRO A 369 -18.56 20.68 -9.42
N LEU A 370 -17.51 20.63 -8.59
CA LEU A 370 -16.73 21.81 -8.17
C LEU A 370 -15.31 21.76 -8.71
N THR A 371 -14.60 20.69 -8.37
CA THR A 371 -13.17 20.57 -8.61
C THR A 371 -12.74 19.11 -8.50
N VAL A 372 -11.50 18.85 -8.88
CA VAL A 372 -10.79 17.61 -8.60
C VAL A 372 -9.54 17.91 -7.80
N ILE A 373 -9.10 16.94 -7.01
CA ILE A 373 -7.82 17.00 -6.31
C ILE A 373 -6.96 15.84 -6.80
N GLU A 374 -5.77 16.18 -7.25
CA GLU A 374 -4.68 15.25 -7.54
C GLU A 374 -3.68 15.32 -6.39
N ASN A 375 -3.37 14.18 -5.78
CA ASN A 375 -2.47 14.11 -4.66
C ASN A 375 -1.11 13.58 -5.10
N LYS A 376 -0.05 14.17 -4.56
CA LYS A 376 1.33 13.68 -4.73
C LYS A 376 1.98 13.48 -3.39
N LEU A 377 2.85 12.47 -3.31
CA LEU A 377 3.62 12.22 -2.09
C LEU A 377 4.68 13.30 -1.84
N LYS A 378 5.20 13.87 -2.93
CA LYS A 378 6.25 14.89 -2.92
C LYS A 378 6.10 15.75 -4.17
N ILE A 379 6.37 17.03 -4.03
CA ILE A 379 6.70 17.93 -5.15
C ILE A 379 8.00 18.65 -4.79
N ALA A 380 9.12 18.09 -5.23
CA ALA A 380 10.47 18.54 -4.88
C ALA A 380 10.90 19.78 -5.67
N ASN A 381 10.45 19.87 -6.91
CA ASN A 381 10.94 20.84 -7.88
C ASN A 381 9.84 21.24 -8.89
N GLU A 382 10.14 22.25 -9.70
CA GLU A 382 9.21 22.81 -10.69
C GLU A 382 8.80 21.80 -11.77
N ASN A 383 9.65 20.82 -12.08
CA ASN A 383 9.36 19.79 -13.06
C ASN A 383 8.28 18.82 -12.56
N GLU A 384 8.42 18.33 -11.32
CA GLU A 384 7.41 17.50 -10.65
C GLU A 384 6.09 18.27 -10.49
N LEU A 385 6.16 19.55 -10.14
CA LEU A 385 4.98 20.40 -10.04
C LEU A 385 4.25 20.50 -11.40
N ARG A 386 5.00 20.70 -12.49
CA ARG A 386 4.43 20.76 -13.84
C ARG A 386 3.74 19.45 -14.21
N THR A 387 4.37 18.30 -13.97
CA THR A 387 3.77 16.99 -14.26
C THR A 387 2.48 16.76 -13.46
N ALA A 388 2.47 17.06 -12.17
CA ALA A 388 1.27 16.95 -11.33
C ALA A 388 0.16 17.90 -11.81
N THR A 389 0.53 19.11 -12.22
CA THR A 389 -0.40 20.12 -12.76
C THR A 389 -1.02 19.66 -14.08
N GLU A 390 -0.21 19.14 -15.01
CA GLU A 390 -0.68 18.59 -16.29
C GLU A 390 -1.64 17.41 -16.11
N GLN A 391 -1.36 16.53 -15.15
CA GLN A 391 -2.22 15.39 -14.82
C GLN A 391 -3.58 15.87 -14.26
N ALA A 392 -3.56 16.72 -13.23
CA ALA A 392 -4.77 17.26 -12.62
C ALA A 392 -5.62 18.07 -13.62
N LYS A 393 -4.95 18.89 -14.44
CA LYS A 393 -5.56 19.62 -15.56
C LYS A 393 -6.25 18.69 -16.53
N SER A 394 -5.60 17.59 -16.92
CA SER A 394 -6.17 16.61 -17.85
C SER A 394 -7.48 16.03 -17.31
N TYR A 395 -7.52 15.69 -16.02
CA TYR A 395 -8.74 15.20 -15.37
C TYR A 395 -9.84 16.25 -15.28
N ALA A 396 -9.49 17.48 -14.91
CA ALA A 396 -10.45 18.57 -14.84
C ALA A 396 -11.06 18.91 -16.20
N LEU A 397 -10.26 18.90 -17.27
CA LEU A 397 -10.75 19.09 -18.64
C LEU A 397 -11.68 17.96 -19.09
N LEU A 398 -11.31 16.69 -18.80
CA LEU A 398 -12.14 15.53 -19.11
C LEU A 398 -13.51 15.57 -18.43
N LEU A 399 -13.58 16.14 -17.22
CA LEU A 399 -14.79 16.27 -16.42
C LEU A 399 -15.51 17.61 -16.60
N GLY A 400 -15.01 18.50 -17.46
CA GLY A 400 -15.59 19.81 -17.71
C GLY A 400 -15.59 20.75 -16.49
N LEU A 401 -14.59 20.62 -15.61
CA LEU A 401 -14.51 21.35 -14.35
C LEU A 401 -13.85 22.72 -14.52
N PRO A 402 -14.26 23.73 -13.74
CA PRO A 402 -13.69 25.08 -13.82
C PRO A 402 -12.35 25.22 -13.08
N SER A 403 -11.99 24.24 -12.25
CA SER A 403 -10.80 24.29 -11.40
C SER A 403 -10.27 22.89 -11.09
N PHE A 404 -9.04 22.84 -10.58
CA PHE A 404 -8.43 21.66 -9.98
C PHE A 404 -7.45 22.05 -8.88
N VAL A 405 -7.15 21.11 -8.00
CA VAL A 405 -6.18 21.25 -6.91
C VAL A 405 -5.08 20.22 -7.08
N VAL A 406 -3.83 20.66 -6.91
CA VAL A 406 -2.69 19.76 -6.71
C VAL A 406 -2.31 19.83 -5.23
N ALA A 407 -2.37 18.70 -4.54
CA ALA A 407 -2.10 18.61 -3.11
C ALA A 407 -0.88 17.73 -2.85
N SER A 408 0.00 18.21 -1.98
CA SER A 408 1.22 17.51 -1.57
C SER A 408 1.60 17.92 -0.15
N PRO A 409 2.46 17.18 0.56
CA PRO A 409 2.95 17.59 1.88
C PRO A 409 3.64 18.96 1.89
N GLU A 410 4.21 19.39 0.76
CA GLU A 410 4.83 20.71 0.59
C GLU A 410 3.81 21.84 0.50
N GLY A 411 2.57 21.53 0.11
CA GLY A 411 1.51 22.51 -0.02
C GLY A 411 0.44 22.14 -1.04
N TRP A 412 -0.65 22.92 -1.01
CA TRP A 412 -1.79 22.77 -1.90
C TRP A 412 -1.86 23.97 -2.84
N ARG A 413 -2.14 23.70 -4.11
CA ARG A 413 -2.24 24.72 -5.14
C ARG A 413 -3.57 24.58 -5.86
N LEU A 414 -4.37 25.65 -5.83
CA LEU A 414 -5.64 25.74 -6.55
C LEU A 414 -5.41 26.44 -7.89
N PHE A 415 -5.86 25.80 -8.95
CA PHE A 415 -5.80 26.34 -10.31
C PHE A 415 -7.21 26.55 -10.87
N ARG A 416 -7.40 27.66 -11.58
CA ARG A 416 -8.57 27.92 -12.43
C ARG A 416 -8.26 27.46 -13.85
N LEU A 417 -9.26 26.89 -14.52
CA LEU A 417 -9.21 26.61 -15.96
C LEU A 417 -9.90 27.71 -16.77
N CYS A 418 -9.12 28.39 -17.59
CA CYS A 418 -9.54 29.43 -18.53
C CYS A 418 -9.18 29.01 -19.95
N LYS A 419 -10.18 28.67 -20.78
CA LYS A 419 -9.98 28.28 -22.19
C LYS A 419 -8.94 27.15 -22.37
N GLY A 420 -8.91 26.19 -21.46
CA GLY A 420 -7.96 25.07 -21.50
C GLY A 420 -6.55 25.39 -20.97
N GLN A 421 -6.34 26.59 -20.43
CA GLN A 421 -5.11 26.97 -19.73
C GLN A 421 -5.36 27.07 -18.22
N GLU A 422 -4.38 26.66 -17.44
CA GLU A 422 -4.38 26.77 -15.99
C GLU A 422 -3.85 28.14 -15.53
N GLU A 423 -4.51 28.70 -14.52
CA GLU A 423 -4.10 29.93 -13.85
C GLU A 423 -4.04 29.63 -12.35
N LEU A 424 -2.88 29.85 -11.72
CA LEU A 424 -2.73 29.63 -10.28
C LEU A 424 -3.54 30.69 -9.50
N VAL A 425 -4.47 30.23 -8.67
CA VAL A 425 -5.38 31.10 -7.89
C VAL A 425 -4.88 31.25 -6.46
N GLN A 426 -4.45 30.15 -5.84
CA GLN A 426 -4.07 30.14 -4.44
C GLN A 426 -3.01 29.08 -4.16
N VAL A 427 -2.08 29.41 -3.26
CA VAL A 427 -1.11 28.49 -2.67
C VAL A 427 -1.34 28.43 -1.17
N VAL A 428 -1.33 27.22 -0.62
CA VAL A 428 -1.33 26.95 0.82
C VAL A 428 -0.04 26.20 1.12
N CYS A 429 0.81 26.74 1.98
CA CYS A 429 2.05 26.09 2.41
C CYS A 429 1.73 24.85 3.27
N GLY A 430 2.57 23.82 3.20
CA GLY A 430 2.39 22.55 3.92
C GLY A 430 2.12 22.71 5.42
N GLU A 431 2.81 23.63 6.09
CA GLU A 431 2.64 23.97 7.51
C GLU A 431 1.23 24.52 7.83
N ASP A 432 0.63 25.24 6.89
CA ASP A 432 -0.67 25.90 7.05
C ASP A 432 -1.84 25.00 6.61
N VAL A 433 -1.57 23.82 6.04
CA VAL A 433 -2.60 22.91 5.52
C VAL A 433 -3.59 22.48 6.60
N LYS A 434 -3.20 22.53 7.89
CA LYS A 434 -4.07 22.22 9.04
C LYS A 434 -4.71 23.44 9.68
N ASP A 435 -4.36 24.65 9.25
CA ASP A 435 -4.95 25.88 9.79
C ASP A 435 -6.40 26.05 9.26
N LEU A 436 -7.34 26.21 10.20
CA LEU A 436 -8.77 26.33 9.90
C LEU A 436 -9.08 27.53 9.01
N GLY A 437 -8.42 28.67 9.25
CA GLY A 437 -8.64 29.88 8.45
C GLY A 437 -8.16 29.69 7.01
N THR A 438 -7.05 29.00 6.82
CA THR A 438 -6.47 28.71 5.52
C THR A 438 -7.29 27.70 4.73
N ILE A 439 -7.78 26.65 5.39
CA ILE A 439 -8.71 25.67 4.80
C ILE A 439 -10.01 26.33 4.33
N GLU A 440 -10.57 27.24 5.12
CA GLU A 440 -11.84 27.93 4.78
C GLU A 440 -11.65 28.92 3.62
N LYS A 441 -10.49 29.57 3.52
CA LYS A 441 -10.13 30.40 2.36
C LYS A 441 -10.08 29.56 1.09
N LEU A 442 -9.42 28.40 1.14
CA LEU A 442 -9.31 27.49 0.00
C LEU A 442 -10.69 26.98 -0.44
N ARG A 443 -11.54 26.59 0.52
CA ARG A 443 -12.95 26.22 0.28
C ARG A 443 -13.72 27.33 -0.44
N THR A 444 -13.62 28.56 0.09
CA THR A 444 -14.29 29.74 -0.48
C THR A 444 -13.80 30.03 -1.89
N ALA A 445 -12.48 29.91 -2.13
CA ALA A 445 -11.90 30.10 -3.45
C ALA A 445 -12.45 29.08 -4.46
N ILE A 446 -12.54 27.79 -4.09
CA ILE A 446 -13.15 26.75 -4.94
C ILE A 446 -14.60 27.11 -5.31
N LEU A 447 -15.40 27.57 -4.34
CA LEU A 447 -16.78 27.99 -4.60
C LEU A 447 -16.88 29.18 -5.55
N ASN A 448 -15.99 30.17 -5.40
CA ASN A 448 -15.96 31.36 -6.27
C ASN A 448 -15.51 31.07 -7.70
N LEU A 449 -14.88 29.92 -7.94
CA LEU A 449 -14.50 29.46 -9.28
C LEU A 449 -15.63 28.74 -10.00
N ARG A 450 -16.72 28.40 -9.31
CA ARG A 450 -17.94 27.94 -9.94
C ARG A 450 -18.51 29.07 -10.80
N ARG A 451 -18.73 28.76 -12.08
CA ARG A 451 -19.42 29.68 -12.99
C ARG A 451 -20.92 29.66 -12.76
#